data_AF-A0AA40A3Q4-F1
#
_entry.id   AF-A0AA40A3Q4-F1
#
_cell.length_a   1.000
_cell.length_b   1.000
_cell.length_c   1.000
_cell.angle_alpha   90.00
_cell.angle_beta   90.00
_cell.angle_gamma   90.00
#
_symmetry.space_group_name_H-M   'P 1'
#
loop_
_entity.id
_entity.type
_entity.pdbx_description
1 polymer ?
#
loop_
_entity_poly.entity_id
_entity_poly.type
_entity_poly.pdbx_seq_one_letter_code
_entity_poly.pdbx_strand_id
1 'polypeptide(L)'
;MQMLIVALLGSQSHQRPQSKKKVAKQEGLYVPNGIFETVESEYGAKQAIVEENWLQKLDKAYPNMPSPDRAEICRICSSHFLGRVTTPQMTPTAIAIRTYVLDRYTEFKSLSRDKLDMEAASKAHQEASRILSIWRGKD
;
A
#
# COMPACT_ATOMS: atom_id res chain seq x y z
N MET A 1 47.48 73.39 36.72
CA MET A 1 46.01 73.59 36.69
C MET A 1 45.39 72.38 36.00
N GLN A 2 44.50 71.69 36.73
CA GLN A 2 43.30 70.93 36.27
C GLN A 2 42.92 71.09 34.77
N MET A 3 42.39 70.11 34.00
CA MET A 3 41.52 68.96 34.30
C MET A 3 41.61 67.85 33.22
N LEU A 4 41.18 66.64 33.64
CA LEU A 4 40.66 65.54 32.82
C LEU A 4 39.62 65.96 31.76
N ILE A 5 39.47 65.16 30.69
CA ILE A 5 38.21 64.45 30.33
C ILE A 5 38.54 63.26 29.41
N VAL A 6 37.95 62.11 29.74
CA VAL A 6 37.97 60.81 29.04
C VAL A 6 36.85 60.78 27.99
N ALA A 7 37.08 60.16 26.84
CA ALA A 7 36.02 59.48 26.08
C ALA A 7 36.59 58.31 25.26
N LEU A 8 36.01 57.15 25.52
CA LEU A 8 36.23 55.82 24.93
C LEU A 8 35.47 55.65 23.60
N LEU A 9 35.75 54.48 22.98
CA LEU A 9 34.98 53.72 21.97
C LEU A 9 35.47 53.94 20.54
N GLY A 10 35.80 52.92 19.77
CA GLY A 10 35.55 51.49 19.91
C GLY A 10 35.35 50.91 18.53
N SER A 11 36.30 50.08 18.09
CA SER A 11 36.36 49.44 16.77
C SER A 11 35.13 48.57 16.50
N GLN A 12 34.46 48.76 15.35
CA GLN A 12 33.50 47.78 14.82
C GLN A 12 34.05 47.12 13.56
N SER A 13 34.74 45.99 13.74
CA SER A 13 34.96 45.02 12.68
C SER A 13 33.65 44.29 12.40
N HIS A 14 33.14 44.43 11.17
CA HIS A 14 31.95 43.72 10.71
C HIS A 14 32.26 42.22 10.58
N GLN A 15 31.97 41.43 11.61
CA GLN A 15 31.94 39.97 11.51
C GLN A 15 30.64 39.53 10.82
N ARG A 16 30.76 38.98 9.61
CA ARG A 16 29.68 38.24 8.94
C ARG A 16 29.23 37.07 9.83
N PRO A 17 27.91 36.87 10.04
CA PRO A 17 27.44 35.67 10.72
C PRO A 17 27.72 34.46 9.83
N GLN A 18 28.58 33.55 10.29
CA GLN A 18 28.72 32.23 9.69
C GLN A 18 27.38 31.48 9.84
N SER A 19 26.71 31.22 8.72
CA SER A 19 25.56 30.33 8.70
C SER A 19 26.03 28.94 9.13
N LYS A 20 25.72 28.55 10.37
CA LYS A 20 25.81 27.15 10.80
C LYS A 20 24.86 26.35 9.91
N LYS A 21 25.40 25.67 8.88
CA LYS A 21 24.65 24.64 8.16
C LYS A 21 24.25 23.60 9.20
N LYS A 22 22.99 23.63 9.64
CA LYS A 22 22.39 22.53 10.39
C LYS A 22 22.48 21.32 9.48
N VAL A 23 23.38 20.39 9.78
CA VAL A 23 23.31 19.04 9.24
C VAL A 23 21.92 18.55 9.62
N ALA A 24 21.10 18.20 8.62
CA ALA A 24 19.82 17.57 8.87
C ALA A 24 20.09 16.38 9.80
N LYS A 25 19.56 16.43 11.02
CA LYS A 25 19.56 15.26 11.90
C LYS A 25 18.86 14.18 11.08
N GLN A 26 19.58 13.10 10.81
CA GLN A 26 19.00 11.93 10.18
C GLN A 26 17.97 11.37 11.18
N GLU A 27 16.73 11.81 11.05
CA GLU A 27 15.61 11.29 11.83
C GLU A 27 15.24 9.94 11.22
N GLY A 28 15.91 8.90 11.70
CA GLY A 28 15.69 7.52 11.29
C GLY A 28 16.37 6.56 12.25
N LEU A 29 15.75 5.41 12.50
CA LEU A 29 16.39 4.33 13.24
C LEU A 29 17.49 3.75 12.34
N TYR A 30 18.76 3.85 12.74
CA TYR A 30 19.83 3.16 12.02
C TYR A 30 19.67 1.65 12.19
N VAL A 31 19.52 0.93 11.07
CA VAL A 31 19.49 -0.53 11.02
C VAL A 31 20.79 -1.00 10.38
N PRO A 32 21.63 -1.79 11.07
CA PRO A 32 22.82 -2.36 10.46
C PRO A 32 22.48 -3.22 9.23
N ASN A 33 23.28 -3.13 8.16
CA ASN A 33 23.00 -3.84 6.90
C ASN A 33 22.78 -5.35 7.10
N GLY A 34 23.57 -6.02 7.94
CA GLY A 34 23.37 -7.45 8.20
C GLY A 34 22.02 -7.79 8.84
N ILE A 35 21.46 -6.88 9.65
CA ILE A 35 20.11 -7.04 10.20
C ILE A 35 19.06 -6.83 9.11
N PHE A 36 19.26 -5.84 8.24
CA PHE A 36 18.38 -5.59 7.11
C PHE A 36 18.31 -6.79 6.16
N GLU A 37 19.47 -7.32 5.73
CA GLU A 37 19.56 -8.49 4.84
C GLU A 37 18.92 -9.74 5.44
N THR A 38 19.10 -9.95 6.76
CA THR A 38 18.46 -11.07 7.47
C THR A 38 16.94 -10.92 7.47
N VAL A 39 16.43 -9.73 7.82
CA VAL A 39 14.99 -9.47 7.84
C VAL A 39 14.38 -9.55 6.45
N GLU A 40 15.05 -9.03 5.43
CA GLU A 40 14.62 -9.11 4.03
C GLU A 40 14.52 -10.56 3.56
N SER A 41 15.55 -11.38 3.84
CA SER A 41 15.57 -12.81 3.51
C SER A 41 14.46 -13.58 4.22
N GLU A 42 14.30 -13.38 5.53
CA GLU A 42 13.22 -14.02 6.30
C GLU A 42 11.83 -13.59 5.81
N TYR A 43 11.68 -12.31 5.47
CA TYR A 43 10.43 -11.78 4.94
C TYR A 43 10.11 -12.43 3.58
N GLY A 44 11.09 -12.51 2.67
CA GLY A 44 10.92 -13.17 1.38
C GLY A 44 10.53 -14.64 1.52
N ALA A 45 11.17 -15.38 2.44
CA ALA A 45 10.83 -16.77 2.71
C ALA A 45 9.39 -16.93 3.24
N LYS A 46 8.97 -16.07 4.18
CA LYS A 46 7.60 -16.07 4.71
C LYS A 46 6.58 -15.68 3.64
N GLN A 47 6.90 -14.70 2.82
CA GLN A 47 6.05 -14.25 1.71
C GLN A 47 5.84 -15.37 0.69
N ALA A 48 6.90 -16.08 0.28
CA ALA A 48 6.80 -17.20 -0.64
C ALA A 48 5.87 -18.31 -0.12
N ILE A 49 5.95 -18.65 1.18
CA ILE A 49 5.04 -19.62 1.81
C ILE A 49 3.58 -19.13 1.77
N VAL A 50 3.35 -17.83 2.02
CA VAL A 50 2.01 -17.25 1.96
C VAL A 50 1.45 -17.26 0.54
N GLU A 51 2.27 -16.93 -0.47
CA GLU A 51 1.90 -16.95 -1.88
C GLU A 51 1.56 -18.36 -2.36
N GLU A 52 2.39 -19.35 -2.04
CA GLU A 52 2.14 -20.77 -2.37
C GLU A 52 0.81 -21.25 -1.77
N ASN A 53 0.57 -20.95 -0.49
CA ASN A 53 -0.70 -21.28 0.16
C ASN A 53 -1.90 -20.61 -0.52
N TRP A 54 -1.73 -19.40 -1.05
CA TRP A 54 -2.79 -18.70 -1.79
C TRP A 54 -3.03 -19.30 -3.16
N LEU A 55 -1.98 -19.65 -3.91
CA LEU A 55 -2.10 -20.33 -5.20
C LEU A 55 -2.90 -21.62 -5.04
N GLN A 56 -2.56 -22.46 -4.07
CA GLN A 56 -3.29 -23.70 -3.79
C GLN A 56 -4.76 -23.47 -3.44
N LYS A 57 -5.06 -22.42 -2.63
CA LYS A 57 -6.45 -22.04 -2.32
C LYS A 57 -7.21 -21.59 -3.56
N LEU A 58 -6.58 -20.83 -4.45
CA LEU A 58 -7.19 -20.34 -5.69
C LEU A 58 -7.39 -21.47 -6.69
N ASP A 59 -6.43 -22.39 -6.83
CA ASP A 59 -6.55 -23.59 -7.67
C ASP A 59 -7.74 -24.45 -7.25
N LYS A 60 -7.92 -24.63 -5.94
CA LYS A 60 -9.04 -25.39 -5.40
C LYS A 60 -10.39 -24.66 -5.55
N ALA A 61 -10.43 -23.37 -5.25
CA ALA A 61 -11.69 -22.62 -5.22
C ALA A 61 -12.14 -22.14 -6.60
N TYR A 62 -11.20 -21.89 -7.51
CA TYR A 62 -11.41 -21.32 -8.82
C TYR A 62 -10.54 -22.02 -9.88
N PRO A 63 -10.83 -23.30 -10.18
CA PRO A 63 -10.01 -24.08 -11.12
C PRO A 63 -9.92 -23.44 -12.50
N ASN A 64 -10.98 -22.79 -12.97
CA ASN A 64 -11.07 -22.18 -14.30
C ASN A 64 -10.64 -20.72 -14.35
N MET A 65 -10.02 -20.19 -13.29
CA MET A 65 -9.52 -18.81 -13.27
C MET A 65 -8.35 -18.64 -14.26
N PRO A 66 -8.35 -17.61 -15.12
CA PRO A 66 -7.25 -17.33 -16.02
C PRO A 66 -5.94 -17.08 -15.26
N SER A 67 -4.82 -17.58 -15.78
CA SER A 67 -3.50 -17.46 -15.11
C SER A 67 -3.10 -16.01 -14.78
N PRO A 68 -3.33 -15.00 -15.64
CA PRO A 68 -3.00 -13.61 -15.30
C PRO A 68 -3.80 -13.08 -14.11
N ASP A 69 -5.08 -13.45 -14.01
CA ASP A 69 -5.93 -13.06 -12.88
C ASP A 69 -5.54 -13.79 -11.60
N ARG A 70 -5.19 -15.07 -11.73
CA ARG A 70 -4.71 -15.88 -10.60
C ARG A 70 -3.46 -15.27 -9.96
N ALA A 71 -2.49 -14.88 -10.77
CA ALA A 71 -1.26 -14.24 -10.29
C ALA A 71 -1.55 -12.92 -9.57
N GLU A 72 -2.39 -12.07 -10.16
CA GLU A 72 -2.70 -10.76 -9.59
C GLU A 72 -3.55 -10.87 -8.31
N ILE A 73 -4.55 -11.75 -8.30
CA ILE A 73 -5.34 -12.05 -7.10
C ILE A 73 -4.46 -12.67 -6.02
N CYS A 74 -3.53 -13.58 -6.38
CA CYS A 74 -2.58 -14.13 -5.42
C CYS A 74 -1.74 -13.02 -4.78
N ARG A 75 -1.20 -12.10 -5.58
CA ARG A 75 -0.44 -10.93 -5.10
C ARG A 75 -1.26 -10.02 -4.18
N ILE A 76 -2.53 -9.79 -4.51
CA ILE A 76 -3.46 -9.01 -3.67
C ILE A 76 -3.70 -9.75 -2.33
N CYS A 77 -3.96 -11.06 -2.41
CA CYS A 77 -4.30 -11.89 -1.25
C CYS A 77 -3.10 -12.17 -0.33
N SER A 78 -1.89 -12.27 -0.88
CA SER A 78 -0.65 -12.44 -0.13
C SER A 78 -0.16 -11.15 0.52
N SER A 79 -0.64 -9.99 0.06
CA SER A 79 -0.28 -8.72 0.66
C SER A 79 -0.80 -8.57 2.09
N HIS A 80 0.06 -8.11 3.00
CA HIS A 80 -0.27 -7.84 4.40
C HIS A 80 -1.32 -6.72 4.60
N PHE A 81 -1.72 -6.04 3.53
CA PHE A 81 -2.61 -4.88 3.55
C PHE A 81 -4.09 -5.22 3.37
N LEU A 82 -4.45 -6.50 3.18
CA LEU A 82 -5.85 -6.91 3.33
C LEU A 82 -6.24 -6.83 4.81
N GLY A 83 -6.56 -5.61 5.23
CA GLY A 83 -7.04 -5.30 6.57
C GLY A 83 -8.26 -6.15 6.94
N ARG A 84 -8.47 -6.28 8.24
CA ARG A 84 -9.67 -6.87 8.88
C ARG A 84 -10.93 -6.10 8.49
N VAL A 85 -11.36 -6.15 7.24
CA VAL A 85 -12.71 -5.74 6.86
C VAL A 85 -13.61 -6.93 7.15
N THR A 86 -14.07 -7.00 8.40
CA THR A 86 -15.00 -8.03 8.88
C THR A 86 -16.42 -7.55 8.64
N THR A 87 -16.91 -7.67 7.40
CA THR A 87 -18.36 -7.80 7.23
C THR A 87 -18.73 -9.24 7.58
N PRO A 88 -19.75 -9.50 8.42
CA PRO A 88 -20.07 -10.84 8.91
C PRO A 88 -20.42 -11.86 7.82
N GLN A 89 -20.69 -11.42 6.59
CA GLN A 89 -21.08 -12.29 5.46
C GLN A 89 -19.94 -12.64 4.49
N MET A 90 -18.81 -11.93 4.49
CA MET A 90 -17.73 -12.20 3.53
C MET A 90 -16.35 -12.06 4.18
N THR A 91 -15.48 -13.02 3.88
CA THR A 91 -14.06 -12.92 4.26
C THR A 91 -13.41 -11.74 3.52
N PRO A 92 -12.42 -11.05 4.11
CA PRO A 92 -11.68 -9.98 3.43
C PRO A 92 -11.15 -10.38 2.04
N THR A 93 -10.80 -11.65 1.87
CA THR A 93 -10.38 -12.24 0.61
C THR A 93 -11.51 -12.34 -0.41
N ALA A 94 -12.71 -12.77 -0.02
CA ALA A 94 -13.85 -12.85 -0.92
C ALA A 94 -14.23 -11.45 -1.43
N ILE A 95 -14.10 -10.43 -0.58
CA ILE A 95 -14.27 -9.02 -0.96
C ILE A 95 -13.20 -8.64 -1.99
N ALA A 96 -11.92 -8.90 -1.71
CA ALA A 96 -10.82 -8.55 -2.62
C ALA A 96 -10.97 -9.18 -4.01
N ILE A 97 -11.30 -10.47 -4.07
CA ILE A 97 -11.55 -11.20 -5.33
C ILE A 97 -12.74 -10.59 -6.08
N ARG A 98 -13.84 -10.31 -5.38
CA ARG A 98 -15.04 -9.73 -6.01
C ARG A 98 -14.78 -8.32 -6.51
N THR A 99 -14.09 -7.49 -5.74
CA THR A 99 -13.69 -6.13 -6.14
C THR A 99 -12.77 -6.18 -7.36
N TYR A 100 -11.80 -7.09 -7.39
CA TYR A 100 -10.93 -7.29 -8.55
C TYR A 100 -11.75 -7.58 -9.82
N VAL A 101 -12.72 -8.50 -9.73
CA VAL A 101 -13.57 -8.84 -10.87
C VAL A 101 -14.43 -7.65 -11.30
N LEU A 102 -15.05 -6.94 -10.35
CA LEU A 102 -15.84 -5.75 -10.65
C LEU A 102 -15.00 -4.68 -11.35
N ASP A 103 -13.81 -4.39 -10.85
CA ASP A 103 -12.95 -3.34 -11.41
C ASP A 103 -12.36 -3.71 -12.77
N ARG A 104 -12.07 -4.99 -13.01
CA ARG A 104 -11.39 -5.45 -14.23
C ARG A 104 -12.33 -5.86 -15.35
N TYR A 105 -13.48 -6.42 -15.02
CA TYR A 105 -14.40 -7.02 -15.98
C TYR A 105 -15.72 -6.28 -16.14
N THR A 106 -15.94 -5.20 -15.39
CA THR A 106 -17.18 -4.43 -15.46
C THR A 106 -16.90 -2.93 -15.42
N GLU A 107 -17.89 -2.13 -15.81
CA GLU A 107 -17.84 -0.66 -15.71
C GLU A 107 -18.09 -0.15 -14.28
N PHE A 108 -18.04 -1.01 -13.27
CA PHE A 108 -18.33 -0.64 -11.87
C PHE A 108 -17.44 0.51 -11.38
N LYS A 109 -16.16 0.52 -11.76
CA LYS A 109 -15.21 1.57 -11.37
C LYS A 109 -15.53 2.95 -11.97
N SER A 110 -16.22 2.98 -13.12
CA SER A 110 -16.68 4.22 -13.78
C SER A 110 -18.02 4.74 -13.25
N LEU A 111 -18.71 3.98 -12.39
CA LEU A 111 -19.93 4.45 -11.72
C LEU A 111 -19.55 5.49 -10.66
N SER A 112 -19.50 6.76 -11.07
CA SER A 112 -19.21 7.88 -10.17
C SER A 112 -20.26 7.98 -9.06
N ARG A 113 -19.85 8.39 -7.86
CA ARG A 113 -20.72 8.59 -6.69
C ARG A 113 -21.89 9.56 -6.96
N ASP A 114 -21.70 10.46 -7.92
CA ASP A 114 -22.64 11.54 -8.26
C ASP A 114 -23.75 11.09 -9.23
N LYS A 115 -23.58 9.93 -9.86
CA LYS A 115 -24.60 9.27 -10.70
C LYS A 115 -24.64 7.78 -10.35
N LEU A 116 -25.18 7.49 -9.18
CA LEU A 116 -25.38 6.12 -8.73
C LEU A 116 -26.50 5.49 -9.57
N ASP A 117 -26.17 5.05 -10.77
CA ASP A 117 -27.06 4.26 -11.60
C ASP A 117 -27.17 2.86 -10.95
N MET A 118 -28.25 2.68 -10.21
CA MET A 118 -28.55 1.42 -9.52
C MET A 118 -28.71 0.25 -10.50
N GLU A 119 -29.17 0.52 -11.72
CA GLU A 119 -29.33 -0.52 -12.75
C GLU A 119 -27.96 -0.96 -13.27
N ALA A 120 -27.08 -0.01 -13.58
CA ALA A 120 -25.71 -0.31 -13.99
C ALA A 120 -24.91 -1.02 -12.88
N ALA A 121 -25.06 -0.59 -11.62
CA ALA A 121 -24.45 -1.26 -10.48
C ALA A 121 -24.97 -2.70 -10.30
N SER A 122 -26.27 -2.91 -10.45
CA SER A 122 -26.88 -4.24 -10.39
C SER A 122 -26.37 -5.14 -11.52
N LYS A 123 -26.30 -4.64 -12.75
CA LYS A 123 -25.75 -5.36 -13.91
C LYS A 123 -24.29 -5.75 -13.70
N ALA A 124 -23.46 -4.83 -13.22
CA ALA A 124 -22.06 -5.12 -12.88
C ALA A 124 -21.94 -6.22 -11.81
N HIS A 125 -22.78 -6.18 -10.78
CA HIS A 125 -22.80 -7.22 -9.74
C HIS A 125 -23.27 -8.59 -10.26
N GLN A 126 -24.25 -8.62 -11.17
CA GLN A 126 -24.68 -9.86 -11.82
C GLN A 126 -23.55 -10.43 -12.68
N GLU A 127 -22.90 -9.59 -13.48
CA GLU A 127 -21.81 -10.03 -14.35
C GLU A 127 -20.60 -10.53 -13.56
N ALA A 128 -20.19 -9.83 -12.51
CA ALA A 128 -19.15 -10.31 -11.61
C ALA A 128 -19.50 -11.66 -10.96
N SER A 129 -20.78 -11.87 -10.61
CA SER A 129 -21.23 -13.15 -10.07
C SER A 129 -21.17 -14.27 -11.11
N ARG A 130 -21.54 -13.98 -12.36
CA ARG A 130 -21.43 -14.91 -13.49
C ARG A 130 -19.98 -15.34 -13.73
N ILE A 131 -19.05 -14.39 -13.81
CA ILE A 131 -17.62 -14.67 -13.99
C ILE A 131 -17.07 -15.53 -12.84
N LEU A 132 -17.42 -15.20 -11.59
CA LEU A 132 -16.99 -15.98 -10.44
C LEU A 132 -17.58 -17.40 -10.43
N SER A 133 -18.78 -17.62 -10.99
CA SER A 133 -19.36 -18.95 -11.18
C SER A 133 -18.57 -19.77 -12.21
N ILE A 134 -18.27 -19.17 -13.37
CA ILE A 134 -17.41 -19.78 -14.41
C ILE A 134 -16.07 -20.21 -13.81
N TRP A 135 -15.42 -19.31 -13.09
CA TRP A 135 -14.12 -19.58 -12.49
C TRP A 135 -14.17 -20.72 -11.48
N ARG A 136 -15.28 -20.88 -10.74
CA ARG A 136 -15.53 -22.01 -9.82
C ARG A 136 -15.88 -23.31 -10.54
N GLY A 137 -16.06 -23.29 -11.86
CA GLY A 137 -16.58 -24.44 -12.62
C GLY A 137 -18.06 -24.73 -12.35
N LYS A 138 -18.81 -23.71 -11.96
CA LYS A 138 -20.26 -23.79 -11.72
C LYS A 138 -21.00 -23.13 -12.88
N ASP A 139 -20.82 -23.64 -14.08
CA ASP A 139 -21.52 -23.22 -15.30
C ASP A 139 -21.90 -24.45 -16.11
#